data_AF-A0A0J1BPD8-F1
#
_entry.id   AF-A0A0J1BPD8-F1
#
_cell.length_a   1.000
_cell.length_b   1.000
_cell.length_c   1.000
_cell.angle_alpha   90.00
_cell.angle_beta   90.00
_cell.angle_gamma   90.00
#
_symmetry.space_group_name_H-M   'P 1'
#
loop_
_entity.id
_entity.type
_entity.pdbx_description
1 polymer ?
#
loop_
_entity_poly.entity_id
_entity_poly.type
_entity_poly.pdbx_seq_one_letter_code
_entity_poly.pdbx_strand_id
1 'polypeptide(L)'
;MTAFGEQGQDAEQRLGKTPAVDRTLVAQLVAGAREQGLDLAGENGLLGQLTKLVLESALEGEITDHLGYEPHERGGSTDGNS
;
A
#
# COMPACT_ATOMS: atom_id res chain seq x y z
N MET A 1 -6.21 -30.39 -35.53
CA MET A 1 -5.22 -29.51 -36.20
C MET A 1 -5.60 -28.08 -35.88
N THR A 2 -4.65 -27.37 -35.28
CA THR A 2 -4.74 -26.13 -34.49
C THR A 2 -5.08 -24.86 -35.28
N ALA A 3 -5.70 -23.89 -34.56
CA ALA A 3 -5.53 -22.42 -34.58
C ALA A 3 -6.92 -21.74 -34.50
N PHE A 4 -7.42 -21.24 -33.35
CA PHE A 4 -6.93 -20.14 -32.49
C PHE A 4 -6.49 -18.90 -33.28
N GLY A 5 -7.45 -18.02 -33.55
CA GLY A 5 -7.23 -16.60 -33.82
C GLY A 5 -7.57 -15.79 -32.57
N GLU A 6 -6.68 -15.80 -31.59
CA GLU A 6 -6.72 -14.90 -30.43
C GLU A 6 -6.10 -13.56 -30.82
N GLN A 7 -6.87 -12.60 -31.31
CA GLN A 7 -6.43 -11.18 -31.31
C GLN A 7 -7.65 -10.28 -31.09
N GLY A 8 -8.14 -10.29 -29.85
CA GLY A 8 -9.13 -9.35 -29.33
C GLY A 8 -8.97 -9.07 -27.84
N GLN A 9 -7.87 -9.50 -27.21
CA GLN A 9 -7.69 -9.49 -25.75
C GLN A 9 -6.74 -8.38 -25.26
N ASP A 10 -6.22 -7.53 -26.16
CA ASP A 10 -5.20 -6.53 -25.79
C ASP A 10 -5.81 -5.21 -25.28
N ALA A 11 -7.12 -4.99 -25.45
CA ALA A 11 -7.80 -3.74 -25.10
C ALA A 11 -8.52 -3.77 -23.73
N GLU A 12 -8.87 -4.93 -23.19
CA GLU A 12 -9.68 -5.04 -21.96
C GLU A 12 -8.86 -5.07 -20.65
N GLN A 13 -7.54 -5.22 -20.71
CA GLN A 13 -6.69 -5.34 -19.52
C GLN A 13 -6.25 -4.00 -18.90
N ARG A 14 -6.71 -2.86 -19.43
CA ARG A 14 -6.46 -1.55 -18.81
C ARG A 14 -7.65 -1.17 -17.93
N LEU A 15 -7.43 -1.20 -16.61
CA LEU A 15 -8.17 -0.41 -15.59
C LEU A 15 -9.29 -1.08 -14.77
N GLY A 16 -9.27 -2.39 -14.56
CA GLY A 16 -10.02 -3.05 -13.48
C GLY A 16 -9.39 -2.88 -12.09
N LYS A 17 -8.88 -1.69 -11.73
CA LYS A 17 -8.23 -1.47 -10.43
C LYS A 17 -9.31 -1.13 -9.40
N THR A 18 -9.72 -2.13 -8.59
CA THR A 18 -10.52 -1.89 -7.39
C THR A 18 -9.88 -0.75 -6.59
N PRO A 19 -10.64 0.28 -6.18
CA PRO A 19 -10.05 1.40 -5.48
C PRO A 19 -9.42 0.91 -4.17
N ALA A 20 -8.20 1.34 -3.88
CA ALA A 20 -7.48 0.99 -2.66
C ALA A 20 -8.22 1.47 -1.39
N VAL A 21 -9.11 2.46 -1.53
CA VAL A 21 -9.96 2.98 -0.46
C VAL A 21 -11.42 2.90 -0.88
N ASP A 22 -12.23 2.27 -0.03
CA ASP A 22 -13.67 2.15 -0.24
C ASP A 22 -14.39 3.49 -0.10
N ARG A 23 -15.37 3.76 -0.98
CA ARG A 23 -16.12 5.03 -1.00
C ARG A 23 -17.06 5.18 0.20
N THR A 24 -17.61 4.08 0.69
CA THR A 24 -18.51 4.09 1.87
C THR A 24 -17.71 4.41 3.12
N LEU A 25 -16.47 3.92 3.23
CA LEU A 25 -15.56 4.29 4.31
C LEU A 25 -15.23 5.79 4.29
N VAL A 26 -14.91 6.36 3.11
CA VAL A 26 -14.63 7.81 2.99
C VAL A 26 -15.84 8.64 3.45
N ALA A 27 -17.06 8.24 3.08
CA ALA A 27 -18.27 8.93 3.50
C ALA A 27 -18.45 8.93 5.04
N GLN A 28 -18.15 7.81 5.70
CA GLN A 28 -18.22 7.69 7.16
C GLN A 28 -17.18 8.57 7.85
N LEU A 29 -15.93 8.60 7.35
CA LEU A 29 -14.88 9.46 7.89
C LEU A 29 -15.24 10.94 7.78
N VAL A 30 -15.78 11.37 6.63
CA VAL A 30 -16.23 12.75 6.42
C VAL A 30 -17.41 13.11 7.33
N ALA A 31 -18.37 12.20 7.52
CA ALA A 31 -19.48 12.41 8.43
C ALA A 31 -18.98 12.59 9.88
N GLY A 32 -18.12 11.67 10.35
CA GLY A 32 -17.55 11.75 11.69
C GLY A 32 -16.71 13.00 11.92
N ALA A 33 -15.95 13.46 10.92
CA ALA A 33 -15.19 14.71 11.01
C ALA A 33 -16.13 15.92 11.19
N ARG A 34 -17.24 15.97 10.42
CA ARG A 34 -18.23 17.05 10.52
C ARG A 34 -18.93 17.08 11.87
N GLU A 35 -19.30 15.91 12.41
CA GLU A 35 -19.91 15.79 13.75
C GLU A 35 -18.99 16.32 14.85
N GLN A 36 -17.68 16.14 14.68
CA GLN A 36 -16.65 16.62 15.61
C GLN A 36 -16.23 18.08 15.36
N GLY A 37 -16.82 18.76 14.37
CA GLY A 37 -16.43 20.12 13.98
C GLY A 37 -15.01 20.20 13.40
N LEU A 38 -14.49 19.08 12.91
CA LEU A 38 -13.15 18.97 12.34
C LEU A 38 -13.14 19.44 10.88
N ASP A 39 -12.13 20.22 10.50
CA ASP A 39 -11.90 20.55 9.10
C ASP A 39 -11.54 19.28 8.30
N LEU A 40 -11.95 19.23 7.04
CA LEU A 40 -11.62 18.12 6.14
C LEU A 40 -10.16 18.20 5.67
N ALA A 41 -9.63 19.42 5.57
CA ALA A 41 -8.27 19.71 5.11
C ALA A 41 -7.44 20.41 6.20
N GLY A 42 -6.16 20.66 5.90
CA GLY A 42 -5.20 21.23 6.84
C GLY A 42 -4.51 20.18 7.70
N GLU A 43 -3.39 20.57 8.33
CA GLU A 43 -2.52 19.69 9.12
C GLU A 43 -3.26 18.98 10.26
N ASN A 44 -4.18 19.69 10.91
CA ASN A 44 -5.01 19.16 12.00
C ASN A 44 -6.36 18.62 11.51
N GLY A 45 -6.68 18.75 10.22
CA GLY A 45 -7.94 18.24 9.66
C GLY A 45 -7.91 16.73 9.43
N LEU A 46 -9.03 16.19 8.97
CA LEU A 46 -9.19 14.75 8.71
C LEU A 46 -8.08 14.19 7.81
N LEU A 47 -7.77 14.88 6.71
CA LEU A 47 -6.73 14.41 5.77
C LEU A 47 -5.33 14.42 6.38
N GLY A 48 -5.01 15.45 7.18
CA GLY A 48 -3.72 15.55 7.87
C GLY A 48 -3.52 14.41 8.86
N GLN A 49 -4.56 14.15 9.68
CA GLN A 49 -4.55 13.02 10.62
C GLN A 49 -4.47 11.67 9.92
N LEU A 50 -5.22 11.47 8.83
CA LEU A 50 -5.16 10.22 8.06
C LEU A 50 -3.77 10.01 7.43
N THR A 51 -3.17 11.07 6.90
CA THR A 51 -1.81 11.01 6.33
C THR A 51 -0.80 10.62 7.40
N LYS A 52 -0.88 11.23 8.58
CA LYS A 52 -0.04 10.88 9.72
C LYS A 52 -0.19 9.41 10.11
N LEU A 53 -1.42 8.94 10.29
CA LEU A 53 -1.70 7.55 10.64
C LEU A 53 -1.15 6.56 9.61
N VAL A 54 -1.25 6.86 8.31
CA VAL A 54 -0.69 6.01 7.24
C VAL A 54 0.83 5.97 7.32
N LEU A 55 1.49 7.12 7.55
CA LEU A 55 2.95 7.17 7.68
C LEU A 55 3.44 6.44 8.93
N GLU A 56 2.77 6.62 10.07
CA GLU A 56 3.06 5.89 11.31
C GLU A 56 2.84 4.38 11.11
N SER A 57 1.76 3.98 10.44
CA SER A 57 1.48 2.57 10.13
C SER A 57 2.50 1.97 9.16
N ALA A 58 3.04 2.74 8.22
CA ALA A 58 4.11 2.27 7.35
C ALA A 58 5.43 2.09 8.13
N LEU A 59 5.70 2.99 9.08
CA LEU A 59 6.89 2.92 9.93
C LEU A 59 6.81 1.76 10.94
N GLU A 60 5.64 1.53 11.54
CA GLU A 60 5.35 0.36 12.38
C GLU A 60 5.24 -0.93 11.55
N GLY A 61 4.76 -0.81 10.31
CA GLY A 61 4.68 -1.86 9.31
C GLY A 61 6.05 -2.42 8.97
N GLU A 62 7.09 -1.60 8.78
CA GLU A 62 8.47 -2.11 8.61
C GLU A 62 9.02 -2.85 9.85
N ILE A 63 8.42 -2.65 11.03
CA ILE A 63 8.77 -3.38 12.26
C ILE A 63 7.97 -4.69 12.37
N THR A 64 6.81 -4.79 11.72
CA THR A 64 5.89 -5.95 11.83
C THR A 64 5.93 -6.87 10.59
N ASP A 65 6.08 -6.29 9.40
CA ASP A 65 6.54 -6.96 8.18
C ASP A 65 8.08 -7.01 8.25
N HIS A 66 8.56 -8.08 8.87
CA HIS A 66 9.88 -8.70 8.68
C HIS A 66 10.83 -7.90 7.76
N LEU A 67 11.91 -7.37 8.33
CA LEU A 67 13.16 -7.11 7.60
C LEU A 67 13.36 -8.30 6.66
N GLY A 68 13.19 -8.09 5.34
CA GLY A 68 13.28 -9.13 4.30
C GLY A 68 14.70 -9.68 4.10
N TYR A 69 15.46 -9.80 5.18
CA TYR A 69 16.76 -10.44 5.24
C TYR A 69 16.61 -11.71 6.08
N GLU A 70 16.73 -12.85 5.41
CA GLU A 70 17.01 -14.14 6.05
C GLU A 70 18.26 -13.98 6.94
N PRO A 71 18.18 -14.25 8.26
CA PRO A 71 19.35 -14.49 9.06
C PRO A 71 19.93 -15.86 8.66
N HIS A 72 21.21 -15.86 8.27
CA HIS A 72 22.09 -17.01 8.07
C HIS A 72 22.36 -17.49 6.64
N GLU A 73 23.18 -16.72 5.92
CA GLU A 73 24.36 -17.33 5.28
C GLU A 73 25.64 -16.74 5.87
N ARG A 74 26.10 -17.29 7.00
CA ARG A 74 27.55 -17.46 7.17
C ARG A 74 27.96 -18.66 6.30
N GLY A 75 27.88 -18.47 4.99
CA GLY A 75 28.63 -19.27 4.04
C GLY A 75 30.09 -18.90 4.22
N GLY A 76 30.82 -19.73 4.96
CA GLY A 76 32.26 -19.62 5.05
C GLY A 76 32.85 -19.72 3.64
N SER A 77 33.42 -18.63 3.14
CA SER A 77 34.47 -18.73 2.15
C SER A 77 35.78 -18.44 2.85
N THR A 78 36.49 -19.53 3.11
CA THR A 78 37.95 -19.52 3.03
C THR A 78 38.32 -18.82 1.72
N ASP A 79 38.99 -17.67 1.80
CA ASP A 79 40.25 -17.43 1.09
C ASP A 79 40.63 -15.96 1.16
N GLY A 80 41.80 -15.73 1.77
CA GLY A 80 42.81 -14.77 1.34
C GLY A 80 42.37 -13.35 0.99
N ASN A 81 42.67 -12.42 1.89
CA ASN A 81 43.65 -11.41 1.49
C ASN A 81 44.55 -11.08 2.68
N SER A 82 45.86 -11.28 2.48
CA SER A 82 46.92 -10.73 3.32
C SER A 82 46.90 -9.21 3.32
#